data_AF-I4N412-F1
#
_entry.id   AF-I4N412-F1
#
_cell.length_a   1.000
_cell.length_b   1.000
_cell.length_c   1.000
_cell.angle_alpha   90.00
_cell.angle_beta   90.00
_cell.angle_gamma   90.00
#
_symmetry.space_group_name_H-M   'P 1'
#
loop_
_entity.id
_entity.type
_entity.pdbx_description
1 polymer ?
#
loop_
_entity_poly.entity_id
_entity_poly.type
_entity_poly.pdbx_seq_one_letter_code
_entity_poly.pdbx_strand_id
1 'polypeptide(L)'
;MTSTTSRSRLPQAWRTLLALPLLLAGCSSAPAGSKCYAEAVPSRGEGGLAWANSMNSARKKSLDDCALYASRSGGTPSTCKVVLAKCK
;
A
#
# COMPACT_ATOMS: atom_id res chain seq x y z
N MET A 1 -50.20 -5.16 46.06
CA MET A 1 -50.00 -4.36 44.83
C MET A 1 -48.55 -4.47 44.42
N THR A 2 -48.32 -4.68 43.12
CA THR A 2 -47.05 -4.65 42.36
C THR A 2 -45.93 -5.65 42.72
N SER A 3 -45.99 -6.78 42.04
CA SER A 3 -44.84 -7.54 41.52
C SER A 3 -43.89 -6.64 40.73
N THR A 4 -42.58 -6.93 40.72
CA THR A 4 -41.80 -7.23 39.49
C THR A 4 -40.39 -7.69 39.85
N THR A 5 -40.11 -8.92 39.42
CA THR A 5 -38.84 -9.64 39.40
C THR A 5 -37.77 -8.93 38.57
N SER A 6 -36.61 -8.61 39.16
CA SER A 6 -35.40 -8.25 38.40
C SER A 6 -34.51 -9.48 38.25
N ARG A 7 -34.60 -10.14 37.09
CA ARG A 7 -33.79 -11.31 36.72
C ARG A 7 -32.44 -10.82 36.20
N SER A 8 -31.42 -10.87 37.04
CA SER A 8 -30.02 -10.78 36.64
C SER A 8 -29.66 -12.00 35.78
N ARG A 9 -29.50 -11.80 34.47
CA ARG A 9 -28.88 -12.75 33.55
C ARG A 9 -27.84 -12.05 32.67
N LEU A 10 -26.59 -12.24 33.03
CA LEU A 10 -25.46 -12.43 32.13
C LEU A 10 -24.76 -13.72 32.62
N PRO A 11 -23.97 -14.45 31.81
CA PRO A 11 -23.43 -14.11 30.49
C PRO A 11 -23.55 -15.27 29.47
N GLN A 12 -23.97 -15.03 28.23
CA GLN A 12 -23.80 -16.07 27.22
C GLN A 12 -23.69 -15.50 25.81
N ALA A 13 -22.70 -16.01 25.08
CA ALA A 13 -22.53 -15.89 23.64
C ALA A 13 -21.86 -14.61 23.11
N TRP A 14 -20.62 -14.38 23.55
CA TRP A 14 -19.58 -13.73 22.76
C TRP A 14 -19.23 -14.62 21.54
N ARG A 15 -20.17 -14.71 20.60
CA ARG A 15 -20.02 -15.48 19.35
C ARG A 15 -19.09 -14.72 18.40
N THR A 16 -17.85 -15.18 18.34
CA THR A 16 -17.01 -15.32 17.13
C THR A 16 -17.11 -14.20 16.09
N LEU A 17 -16.35 -13.13 16.30
CA LEU A 17 -16.00 -12.14 15.28
C LEU A 17 -14.55 -12.38 14.86
N LEU A 18 -14.29 -13.39 14.02
CA LEU A 18 -12.95 -13.63 13.46
C LEU A 18 -13.04 -14.50 12.22
N ALA A 19 -13.12 -13.85 11.05
CA ALA A 19 -12.55 -14.31 9.78
C ALA A 19 -13.02 -13.37 8.66
N LEU A 20 -12.44 -12.17 8.56
CA LEU A 20 -12.47 -11.41 7.32
C LEU A 20 -11.05 -11.45 6.74
N PRO A 21 -10.75 -12.33 5.76
CA PRO A 21 -9.45 -12.33 5.12
C PRO A 21 -9.33 -11.04 4.29
N LEU A 22 -8.53 -10.10 4.77
CA LEU A 22 -8.12 -8.89 4.05
C LEU A 22 -7.19 -9.28 2.90
N LEU A 23 -7.77 -9.75 1.79
CA LEU A 23 -7.07 -9.83 0.50
C LEU A 23 -7.04 -8.44 -0.14
N LEU A 24 -6.26 -7.53 0.45
CA LEU A 24 -5.82 -6.32 -0.25
C LEU A 24 -4.57 -6.69 -1.04
N ALA A 25 -4.76 -7.40 -2.15
CA ALA A 25 -3.73 -7.48 -3.18
C ALA A 25 -3.50 -6.05 -3.70
N GLY A 26 -2.28 -5.53 -3.49
CA GLY A 26 -1.88 -4.19 -3.90
C GLY A 26 -1.93 -4.05 -5.42
N CYS A 27 -3.06 -3.59 -5.94
CA CYS A 27 -3.19 -3.25 -7.35
C CYS A 27 -2.50 -1.89 -7.55
N SER A 28 -1.26 -1.89 -8.05
CA SER A 28 -0.57 -0.69 -8.54
C SER A 28 -1.20 -0.23 -9.86
N SER A 29 -2.44 0.26 -9.80
CA SER A 29 -3.12 0.86 -10.94
C SER A 29 -2.58 2.28 -11.17
N ALA A 30 -2.12 2.55 -12.38
CA ALA A 30 -1.77 3.90 -12.80
C ALA A 30 -3.00 4.81 -12.62
N PRO A 31 -2.86 6.02 -12.04
CA PRO A 31 -3.97 6.97 -11.98
C PRO A 31 -4.46 7.26 -13.40
N ALA A 32 -5.77 7.13 -13.62
CA ALA A 32 -6.39 7.45 -14.90
C ALA A 32 -6.00 8.88 -15.33
N GLY A 33 -5.41 9.00 -16.52
CA GLY A 33 -4.94 10.29 -17.07
C GLY A 33 -3.45 10.58 -16.91
N SER A 34 -2.68 9.73 -16.22
CA SER A 34 -1.22 9.87 -16.14
C SER A 34 -0.57 9.75 -17.52
N LYS A 35 0.16 10.79 -17.94
CA LYS A 35 0.81 10.83 -19.27
C LYS A 35 2.23 10.27 -19.28
N CYS A 36 2.88 10.22 -18.13
CA CYS A 36 4.27 9.83 -17.99
C CYS A 36 4.44 8.76 -16.91
N TYR A 37 5.42 7.89 -17.09
CA TYR A 37 5.83 6.91 -16.11
C TYR A 37 7.35 6.86 -15.98
N ALA A 38 7.81 6.41 -14.82
CA ALA A 38 9.21 6.14 -14.57
C ALA A 38 9.37 4.93 -13.66
N GLU A 39 10.50 4.24 -13.83
CA GLU A 39 10.91 3.09 -13.04
C GLU A 39 12.30 3.34 -12.48
N ALA A 40 12.48 3.04 -11.21
CA ALA A 40 13.72 3.16 -10.48
C ALA A 40 14.01 1.87 -9.72
N VAL A 41 15.28 1.45 -9.74
CA VAL A 41 15.71 0.21 -9.11
C VAL A 41 16.90 0.46 -8.17
N PRO A 42 16.95 -0.22 -7.02
CA PRO A 42 18.13 -0.25 -6.17
C PRO A 42 19.14 -1.28 -6.70
N SER A 43 20.34 -1.31 -6.12
CA SER A 43 21.33 -2.36 -6.40
C SER A 43 20.92 -3.74 -5.84
N ARG A 44 20.12 -3.75 -4.78
CA ARG A 44 19.47 -4.93 -4.17
C ARG A 44 18.10 -4.54 -3.61
N GLY A 45 17.13 -5.44 -3.71
CA GLY A 45 15.76 -5.27 -3.22
C GLY A 45 14.77 -4.85 -4.31
N GLU A 46 13.55 -4.52 -3.90
CA GLU A 46 12.47 -4.09 -4.80
C GLU A 46 12.62 -2.62 -5.22
N GLY A 47 12.35 -2.36 -6.51
CA GLY A 47 12.30 -1.01 -7.09
C GLY A 47 10.92 -0.37 -7.01
N GLY A 48 10.77 0.79 -7.64
CA GLY A 48 9.53 1.57 -7.68
C GLY A 48 9.12 1.96 -9.09
N LEU A 49 7.88 1.64 -9.47
CA LEU A 49 7.22 2.11 -10.69
C LEU A 49 6.20 3.19 -10.33
N ALA A 50 6.29 4.34 -10.97
CA ALA A 50 5.38 5.45 -10.71
C ALA A 50 4.84 6.09 -12.00
N TRP A 51 3.61 6.58 -11.92
CA TRP A 51 2.89 7.27 -12.97
C TRP A 51 2.58 8.71 -12.53
N ALA A 52 2.69 9.67 -13.45
CA ALA A 52 2.38 11.08 -13.21
C ALA A 52 2.06 11.84 -14.50
N ASN A 53 1.63 13.10 -14.37
CA ASN A 53 1.32 13.97 -15.51
C ASN A 53 2.56 14.61 -16.17
N SER A 54 3.72 14.61 -15.50
CA SER A 54 4.98 15.14 -16.02
C SER A 54 6.11 14.13 -15.81
N MET A 55 7.14 14.18 -16.66
CA MET A 55 8.30 13.30 -16.54
C MET A 55 9.06 13.54 -15.23
N ASN A 56 9.18 14.79 -14.78
CA ASN A 56 9.88 15.11 -13.53
C ASN A 56 9.16 14.54 -12.31
N SER A 57 7.83 14.67 -12.27
CA SER A 57 7.00 14.10 -11.21
C SER A 57 7.06 12.57 -11.19
N ALA A 58 7.03 11.92 -12.37
CA ALA A 58 7.13 10.46 -12.48
C ALA A 58 8.47 9.96 -11.94
N ARG A 59 9.59 10.60 -12.33
CA ARG A 59 10.93 10.25 -11.84
C ARG A 59 11.06 10.41 -10.34
N LYS A 60 10.62 11.55 -9.80
CA LYS A 60 10.67 11.80 -8.36
C LYS A 60 9.87 10.75 -7.59
N LYS A 61 8.63 10.51 -8.01
CA LYS A 61 7.75 9.53 -7.35
C LYS A 61 8.34 8.11 -7.41
N SER A 62 8.89 7.73 -8.56
CA SER A 62 9.52 6.42 -8.75
C SER A 62 10.76 6.22 -7.86
N LEU A 63 11.59 7.26 -7.68
CA LEU A 63 12.72 7.23 -6.74
C LEU A 63 12.26 7.14 -5.28
N ASP A 64 11.26 7.92 -4.90
CA ASP A 64 10.70 7.93 -3.54
C ASP A 64 10.09 6.54 -3.21
N ASP A 65 9.35 5.94 -4.16
CA ASP A 65 8.78 4.60 -4.05
C ASP A 65 9.89 3.53 -4.02
N CYS A 66 10.92 3.64 -4.86
CA CYS A 66 12.08 2.75 -4.83
C CYS A 66 12.77 2.73 -3.46
N ALA A 67 13.05 3.91 -2.88
CA ALA A 67 13.71 3.98 -1.57
C ALA A 67 12.85 3.32 -0.47
N LEU A 68 11.54 3.52 -0.52
CA LEU A 68 10.60 2.91 0.41
C LEU A 68 10.55 1.38 0.26
N TYR A 69 10.40 0.86 -0.96
CA TYR A 69 10.27 -0.58 -1.21
C TYR A 69 11.59 -1.31 -1.03
N ALA A 70 12.71 -0.72 -1.44
CA ALA A 70 14.05 -1.23 -1.12
C ALA A 70 14.25 -1.34 0.39
N SER A 71 13.77 -0.38 1.19
CA SER A 71 13.90 -0.43 2.65
C SER A 71 13.10 -1.59 3.25
N ARG A 72 11.86 -1.78 2.80
CA ARG A 72 10.94 -2.82 3.32
C ARG A 72 11.35 -4.23 2.93
N SER A 73 12.08 -4.37 1.83
CA SER A 73 12.53 -5.66 1.28
C SER A 73 13.94 -6.07 1.73
N GLY A 74 14.59 -5.30 2.63
CA GLY A 74 15.97 -5.54 3.06
C GLY A 74 17.02 -5.20 1.99
N GLY A 75 16.64 -4.37 1.03
CA GLY A 75 17.46 -3.87 -0.08
C GLY A 75 18.34 -2.68 0.28
N THR A 76 18.62 -1.84 -0.73
CA THR A 76 19.62 -0.75 -0.67
C THR A 76 19.02 0.60 -1.12
N PRO A 77 18.26 1.28 -0.25
CA PRO A 77 17.49 2.49 -0.60
C PRO A 77 18.33 3.64 -1.18
N SER A 78 19.56 3.81 -0.67
CA SER A 78 20.48 4.85 -1.09
C SER A 78 21.03 4.69 -2.51
N THR A 79 20.80 3.53 -3.14
CA THR A 79 21.30 3.21 -4.49
C THR A 79 20.22 3.30 -5.56
N CYS A 80 19.02 3.75 -5.20
CA CYS A 80 17.91 3.92 -6.14
C CYS A 80 18.26 4.88 -7.26
N LYS A 81 18.07 4.42 -8.51
CA LYS A 81 18.28 5.22 -9.72
C LYS A 81 17.19 4.93 -10.75
N VAL A 82 16.80 5.96 -11.48
CA VAL A 82 15.85 5.84 -12.58
C VAL A 82 16.52 5.11 -13.74
N VAL A 83 15.93 4.01 -14.19
CA VAL A 83 16.40 3.21 -15.34
C VAL A 83 15.52 3.37 -16.57
N LEU A 84 14.26 3.75 -16.37
CA LEU A 84 13.31 4.00 -17.45
C LEU A 84 12.46 5.22 -17.09
N ALA A 85 12.24 6.10 -18.06
CA ALA A 85 11.26 7.19 -17.93
C ALA A 85 10.72 7.54 -19.32
N LYS A 86 9.40 7.56 -19.47
CA LYS A 86 8.75 7.83 -20.75
C LYS A 86 7.41 8.53 -20.56
N CYS A 87 7.02 9.35 -21.54
CA CYS A 87 5.67 9.86 -21.67
C CYS A 87 4.99 9.25 -22.91
N LYS A 88 3.67 9.14 -22.86
CA LYS A 88 2.82 8.71 -23.97
C LYS A 88 2.80 9.76 -25.08
#